data_AF-A0AA88ANS9-F1
#
_entry.id   AF-A0AA88ANS9-F1
#
_cell.length_a   1.000
_cell.length_b   1.000
_cell.length_c   1.000
_cell.angle_alpha   90.00
_cell.angle_beta   90.00
_cell.angle_gamma   90.00
#
_symmetry.space_group_name_H-M   'P 1'
#
loop_
_entity.id
_entity.type
_entity.pdbx_description
1 polymer ?
#
loop_
_entity_poly.entity_id
_entity_poly.type
_entity_poly.pdbx_seq_one_letter_code
_entity_poly.pdbx_strand_id
1 'polypeptide(L)' 'MCLVASKQGWPHYRLVIVVEGSALKSRFEGMLLAACGHDVDGSILPLTFGIIPSESNES' A
#
# COMPACT_ATOMS: atom_id res chain seq x y z
N MET A 1 -0.74 -3.36 16.10
CA MET A 1 -2.17 -3.70 15.95
C MET A 1 -2.58 -4.01 14.51
N CYS A 2 -1.85 -3.53 13.49
CA CYS A 2 -2.23 -3.61 12.07
C CYS A 2 -2.08 -5.01 11.42
N LEU A 3 -1.08 -5.81 11.84
CA LEU A 3 -0.83 -7.12 11.22
C LEU A 3 -1.91 -8.17 11.53
N VAL A 4 -2.40 -8.20 12.77
CA VAL A 4 -3.44 -9.14 13.18
C VAL A 4 -4.75 -8.84 12.46
N ALA A 5 -5.12 -7.56 12.36
CA ALA A 5 -6.27 -7.11 11.59
C ALA A 5 -6.13 -7.45 10.10
N SER A 6 -4.96 -7.22 9.49
CA SER A 6 -4.72 -7.57 8.08
C SER A 6 -4.86 -9.09 7.83
N LYS A 7 -4.35 -9.93 8.74
CA LYS A 7 -4.53 -11.38 8.68
C LYS A 7 -5.99 -11.82 8.81
N GLN A 8 -6.76 -11.17 9.67
CA GLN A 8 -8.18 -11.46 9.89
C GLN A 8 -9.08 -10.94 8.76
N GLY A 9 -8.70 -9.81 8.15
CA GLY A 9 -9.40 -9.21 7.01
C GLY A 9 -9.10 -9.88 5.67
N TRP A 10 -7.99 -10.61 5.55
CA TRP A 10 -7.59 -11.29 4.31
C TRP A 10 -8.69 -12.16 3.64
N PRO A 11 -9.47 -12.98 4.37
CA PRO A 11 -10.56 -13.75 3.75
C PRO A 11 -11.69 -12.89 3.17
N HIS A 12 -11.79 -11.62 3.58
CA HIS A 12 -12.85 -10.68 3.20
C HIS A 12 -12.34 -9.57 2.26
N TYR A 13 -11.15 -9.76 1.67
CA TYR A 13 -10.57 -8.82 0.73
C TYR A 13 -11.44 -8.67 -0.51
N ARG A 14 -11.72 -7.43 -0.90
CA ARG A 14 -12.21 -7.13 -2.23
C ARG A 14 -11.08 -7.39 -3.23
N LEU A 15 -11.43 -7.89 -4.42
CA LEU A 15 -10.48 -8.10 -5.53
C LEU A 15 -10.07 -6.77 -6.20
N VAL A 16 -9.67 -5.80 -5.37
CA VAL A 16 -9.21 -4.47 -5.77
C VAL A 16 -7.96 -4.15 -4.97
N ILE A 17 -6.88 -3.83 -5.67
CA ILE A 17 -5.64 -3.36 -5.08
C ILE A 17 -5.49 -1.89 -5.44
N VAL A 18 -5.28 -1.06 -4.44
CA VAL A 18 -4.96 0.36 -4.58
C VAL A 18 -3.47 0.52 -4.39
N VAL A 19 -2.83 1.23 -5.31
CA VAL A 19 -1.42 1.60 -5.22
C VAL A 19 -1.34 3.11 -5.13
N GLU A 20 -0.71 3.61 -4.08
CA GLU A 20 -0.49 5.04 -3.87
C GLU A 20 1.01 5.34 -3.84
N GLY A 21 1.40 6.36 -4.60
CA GLY A 21 2.75 6.93 -4.61
C GLY A 21 2.78 8.27 -3.88
N SER A 22 3.68 8.41 -2.89
CA SER A 22 3.89 9.62 -2.12
C SER A 22 5.34 10.08 -2.16
N ALA A 23 5.60 11.27 -2.70
CA ALA A 23 6.94 11.86 -2.72
C ALA A 23 7.46 12.10 -1.29
N LEU A 24 8.64 11.54 -1.00
CA LEU A 24 9.34 11.77 0.26
C LEU A 24 10.07 13.12 0.20
N LYS A 25 10.11 13.85 1.32
CA LYS A 25 10.70 15.20 1.40
C LYS A 25 11.99 15.19 2.23
N SER A 26 12.82 16.21 2.01
CA SER A 26 14.03 16.51 2.80
C SER A 26 15.08 15.40 2.69
N ARG A 27 15.55 14.84 3.81
CA ARG A 27 16.63 13.84 3.87
C ARG A 27 16.31 12.54 3.11
N PHE A 28 15.02 12.24 2.93
CA PHE A 28 14.57 11.04 2.26
C PHE A 28 14.20 11.43 0.83
N GLU A 29 15.17 11.33 -0.07
CA GLU A 29 14.93 11.43 -1.50
C GLU A 29 14.18 10.18 -1.99
N GLY A 30 13.30 10.34 -2.97
CA GLY A 30 12.53 9.25 -3.55
C GLY A 30 11.01 9.34 -3.32
N MET A 31 10.34 8.21 -3.51
CA MET A 31 8.91 8.05 -3.43
C MET A 31 8.57 6.79 -2.64
N LEU A 32 7.64 6.91 -1.69
CA LEU A 32 7.03 5.78 -1.02
C LEU A 32 5.89 5.26 -1.89
N LEU A 33 5.99 4.00 -2.31
CA LEU A 33 4.87 3.26 -2.84
C LEU A 33 4.24 2.43 -1.72
N ALA A 34 2.92 2.48 -1.60
CA ALA A 34 2.14 1.61 -0.74
C ALA A 34 1.07 0.91 -1.56
N ALA A 35 0.98 -0.41 -1.42
CA ALA A 35 -0.13 -1.20 -1.93
C ALA A 35 -1.02 -1.61 -0.77
N CYS A 36 -2.30 -1.33 -0.91
CA CYS A 36 -3.33 -1.73 0.03
C CYS A 36 -4.52 -2.31 -0.74
N GLY A 37 -5.43 -2.92 -0.01
CA GLY A 37 -6.76 -3.16 -0.52
C GLY A 37 -7.76 -2.97 0.59
N HIS A 38 -8.99 -3.38 0.33
CA HIS A 38 -10.12 -3.02 1.15
C HIS A 38 -10.90 -4.27 1.52
N ASP A 39 -11.35 -4.36 2.76
CA ASP A 39 -12.32 -5.38 3.16
C ASP A 39 -13.75 -5.02 2.72
N VAL A 40 -14.70 -5.87 3.09
CA VAL A 40 -16.13 -5.66 2.84
C VAL A 40 -16.67 -4.36 3.47
N ASP A 41 -16.11 -3.93 4.59
CA ASP A 41 -16.53 -2.73 5.33
C ASP A 41 -15.80 -1.46 4.84
N GLY A 42 -14.86 -1.62 3.90
CA GLY A 42 -14.08 -0.52 3.32
C GLY A 42 -12.83 -0.16 4.11
N SER A 43 -12.46 -0.93 5.14
CA SER A 43 -11.24 -0.74 5.91
C SER A 43 -10.01 -1.00 5.04
N ILE A 44 -9.00 -0.13 5.16
CA ILE A 44 -7.74 -0.29 4.44
C ILE A 44 -6.91 -1.39 5.09
N LEU A 45 -6.53 -2.37 4.29
CA LEU A 45 -5.65 -3.47 4.67
C LEU A 45 -4.30 -3.29 3.95
N PRO A 46 -3.19 -3.11 4.68
CA PRO A 46 -1.88 -2.94 4.05
C PRO A 46 -1.37 -4.29 3.52
N LEU A 47 -0.89 -4.29 2.27
CA LEU A 47 -0.28 -5.45 1.61
C LEU A 47 1.25 -5.38 1.62
N THR A 48 1.80 -4.27 1.10
CA THR A 48 3.23 -4.07 0.99
C THR A 48 3.56 -2.59 0.80
N PHE A 49 4.83 -2.22 1.01
CA PHE A 49 5.35 -0.90 0.71
C PHE A 49 6.78 -1.00 0.18
N GLY A 50 7.21 0.02 -0.55
CA GLY A 50 8.58 0.14 -1.06
C GLY A 50 8.98 1.59 -1.20
N ILE A 51 10.27 1.88 -1.01
CA ILE A 51 10.84 3.19 -1.33
C ILE A 51 11.58 3.05 -2.64
N ILE A 52 11.21 3.87 -3.62
CA ILE A 52 11.81 3.91 -4.95
C ILE A 52 12.37 5.30 -5.24
N PRO A 53 13.34 5.45 -6.16
CA PRO A 53 13.85 6.77 -6.53
C PRO A 53 12.77 7.66 -7.18
N SER A 54 11.93 7.09 -8.05
CA SER A 54 10.82 7.77 -8.72
C SER A 54 9.92 6.74 -9.40
N GLU A 55 8.65 7.10 -9.63
CA GLU A 55 7.79 6.36 -10.58
C GLU A 55 8.46 6.27 -11.96
N SER A 56 8.34 5.12 -12.60
CA SER A 56 8.87 4.86 -13.94
C SER A 56 7.78 4.22 -14.80
N ASN A 57 7.79 4.51 -16.11
CA ASN A 57 6.83 3.93 -17.07
C ASN A 57 7.46 2.83 -17.93
N GLU A 58 8.62 2.32 -17.51
CA GLU A 58 9.31 1.18 -18.10
C GLU A 58 8.44 -0.08 -17.90
N SER A 59 8.21 -0.87 -18.95
CA SER A 59 7.40 -2.10 -18.94
C SER A 59 8.24 -3.34 -19.19
#